data_AF-A0A3C0IBD7-F1
#
_entry.id   AF-A0A3C0IBD7-F1
#
_cell.length_a   1.000
_cell.length_b   1.000
_cell.length_c   1.000
_cell.angle_alpha   90.00
_cell.angle_beta   90.00
_cell.angle_gamma   90.00
#
_symmetry.space_group_name_H-M   'P 1'
#
loop_
_entity.id
_entity.type
_entity.pdbx_description
1 polymer ?
#
loop_
_entity_poly.entity_id
_entity_poly.type
_entity_poly.pdbx_seq_one_letter_code
_entity_poly.pdbx_strand_id
1 'polypeptide(L)'
;MNKEQIMRKEGESYLTDAFEDNNLQVLLKDNLQKGDTWEIKFKANGLDSILVMTVKEVGITKEVKGKSYDRVAFIEAESKLLMNGNLMPLNFFTQYYYAQGIGLILTTTSMGDEQALIDYTIA
;
A
#
# COMPACT_ATOMS: atom_id res chain seq x y z
N MET A 1 11.51 -17.36 -7.52
CA MET A 1 10.34 -18.24 -7.72
C MET A 1 9.16 -17.32 -7.87
N ASN A 2 8.55 -17.22 -9.06
CA ASN A 2 7.32 -16.45 -9.23
C ASN A 2 6.19 -17.28 -8.61
N LYS A 3 5.85 -16.97 -7.36
CA LYS A 3 4.67 -17.52 -6.70
C LYS A 3 3.46 -16.74 -7.20
N GLU A 4 2.35 -17.44 -7.45
CA GLU A 4 1.06 -16.78 -7.67
C GLU A 4 0.62 -16.12 -6.37
N GLN A 5 0.48 -14.79 -6.39
CA GLN A 5 -0.12 -14.03 -5.31
C GLN A 5 -1.63 -14.03 -5.48
N ILE A 6 -2.37 -14.18 -4.39
CA ILE A 6 -3.82 -14.17 -4.39
C ILE A 6 -4.29 -12.75 -4.10
N MET A 7 -5.27 -12.30 -4.89
CA MET A 7 -6.03 -11.08 -4.66
C MET A 7 -7.50 -11.45 -4.55
N ARG A 8 -8.18 -10.95 -3.51
CA ARG A 8 -9.61 -11.18 -3.30
C ARG A 8 -10.29 -9.89 -2.86
N LYS A 9 -11.52 -9.66 -3.31
CA LYS A 9 -12.39 -8.63 -2.74
C LYS A 9 -13.40 -9.28 -1.80
N GLU A 10 -13.49 -8.78 -0.57
CA GLU A 10 -14.51 -9.18 0.42
C GLU A 10 -15.17 -7.91 0.96
N GLY A 11 -16.43 -7.68 0.58
CA GLY A 11 -17.13 -6.43 0.88
C GLY A 11 -16.38 -5.22 0.32
N GLU A 12 -15.99 -4.31 1.21
CA GLU A 12 -15.25 -3.09 0.91
C GLU A 12 -13.72 -3.26 0.98
N SER A 13 -13.20 -4.48 1.21
CA SER A 13 -11.76 -4.71 1.35
C SER A 13 -11.19 -5.52 0.20
N TYR A 14 -10.02 -5.12 -0.27
CA TYR A 14 -9.15 -5.90 -1.16
C TYR A 14 -8.08 -6.55 -0.30
N LEU A 15 -8.07 -7.89 -0.28
CA LEU A 15 -7.15 -8.71 0.50
C LEU A 15 -6.09 -9.34 -0.41
N THR A 16 -4.89 -9.52 0.14
CA THR A 16 -3.77 -10.19 -0.53
C THR A 16 -2.94 -11.04 0.43
N ASP A 17 -2.31 -12.09 -0.08
CA ASP A 17 -1.28 -12.86 0.63
C ASP A 17 0.16 -12.44 0.23
N ALA A 18 0.31 -11.32 -0.47
CA ALA A 18 1.59 -10.84 -0.98
C ALA A 18 2.66 -10.59 0.10
N PHE A 19 2.25 -10.42 1.36
CA PHE A 19 3.15 -10.12 2.49
C PHE A 19 3.49 -11.34 3.34
N GLU A 20 2.63 -12.35 3.36
CA GLU A 20 2.86 -13.61 4.06
C GLU A 20 2.01 -14.72 3.43
N ASP A 21 2.67 -15.83 3.09
CA ASP A 21 2.06 -16.91 2.32
C ASP A 21 0.81 -17.48 2.99
N ASN A 22 -0.29 -17.56 2.22
CA ASN A 22 -1.59 -18.05 2.68
C ASN A 22 -2.22 -17.24 3.81
N ASN A 23 -1.75 -16.01 4.05
CA ASN A 23 -2.32 -15.09 5.03
C ASN A 23 -2.91 -13.87 4.31
N LEU A 24 -4.20 -13.96 3.96
CA LEU A 24 -4.92 -12.86 3.31
C LEU A 24 -5.12 -11.69 4.28
N GLN A 25 -4.50 -10.56 3.97
CA GLN A 25 -4.58 -9.33 4.75
C GLN A 25 -5.04 -8.17 3.88
N VAL A 26 -5.65 -7.16 4.49
CA VAL A 26 -6.19 -5.99 3.78
C VAL A 26 -5.04 -5.19 3.15
N LEU A 27 -5.01 -5.15 1.82
CA LEU A 27 -4.11 -4.30 1.04
C LEU A 27 -4.70 -2.89 0.88
N LEU A 28 -5.99 -2.82 0.55
CA LEU A 28 -6.69 -1.59 0.21
C LEU A 28 -8.17 -1.71 0.63
N LYS A 29 -8.81 -0.59 0.90
CA LYS A 29 -10.26 -0.51 1.16
C LYS A 29 -10.92 0.37 0.10
N ASP A 30 -12.18 0.09 -0.21
CA ASP A 30 -13.07 1.03 -0.90
C ASP A 30 -13.38 2.23 0.02
N ASN A 31 -13.92 3.31 -0.57
CA ASN A 31 -14.47 4.46 0.16
C ASN A 31 -13.50 5.11 1.18
N LEU A 32 -12.19 5.09 0.88
CA LEU A 32 -11.16 5.64 1.76
C LEU A 32 -11.47 7.07 2.21
N GLN A 33 -11.23 7.32 3.48
CA GLN A 33 -11.27 8.64 4.09
C GLN A 33 -9.88 9.00 4.62
N LYS A 34 -9.55 10.31 4.59
CA LYS A 34 -8.33 10.81 5.21
C LYS A 34 -8.31 10.43 6.70
N GLY A 35 -7.21 9.84 7.15
CA GLY A 35 -7.02 9.34 8.51
C GLY A 35 -7.37 7.86 8.71
N ASP A 36 -7.99 7.20 7.73
CA ASP A 36 -8.19 5.74 7.79
C ASP A 36 -6.86 5.02 7.98
N THR A 37 -6.87 3.99 8.82
CA THR A 37 -5.68 3.19 9.11
C THR A 37 -5.98 1.69 9.19
N TRP A 38 -4.98 0.88 8.86
CA TRP A 38 -4.96 -0.56 9.07
C TRP A 38 -3.51 -1.07 9.12
N GLU A 39 -3.35 -2.29 9.61
CA GLU A 39 -2.06 -2.94 9.74
C GLU A 39 -1.94 -4.13 8.78
N ILE A 40 -0.74 -4.33 8.23
CA ILE A 40 -0.34 -5.54 7.54
C ILE A 40 0.84 -6.13 8.31
N LYS A 41 0.71 -7.37 8.77
CA LYS A 41 1.72 -8.08 9.55
C LYS A 41 2.50 -9.01 8.65
N PHE A 42 3.82 -9.05 8.82
CA PHE A 42 4.68 -9.88 7.99
C PHE A 42 6.00 -10.17 8.71
N LYS A 43 6.78 -11.12 8.16
CA LYS A 43 8.13 -11.39 8.64
C LYS A 43 9.16 -10.80 7.70
N ALA A 44 9.96 -9.85 8.19
CA ALA A 44 11.11 -9.31 7.47
C ALA A 44 12.38 -9.93 8.05
N ASN A 45 13.13 -10.70 7.25
CA ASN A 45 14.37 -11.35 7.69
C ASN A 45 14.22 -12.16 8.99
N GLY A 46 13.06 -12.82 9.17
CA GLY A 46 12.74 -13.61 10.37
C GLY A 46 12.19 -12.81 11.56
N LEU A 47 12.11 -11.48 11.47
CA LEU A 47 11.57 -10.61 12.51
C LEU A 47 10.11 -10.26 12.23
N ASP A 48 9.28 -10.32 13.28
CA ASP A 48 7.88 -9.87 13.20
C ASP A 48 7.83 -8.36 12.95
N SER A 49 7.14 -7.98 11.89
CA SER A 49 7.07 -6.63 11.37
C SER A 49 5.61 -6.25 11.13
N ILE A 50 5.32 -4.96 11.26
CA ILE A 50 4.01 -4.37 10.98
C ILE A 50 4.21 -3.22 10.01
N LEU A 51 3.46 -3.23 8.92
CA LEU A 51 3.29 -2.09 8.03
C LEU A 51 1.99 -1.38 8.41
N VAL A 52 2.10 -0.16 8.94
CA VAL A 52 0.94 0.64 9.35
C VAL A 52 0.55 1.54 8.18
N MET A 53 -0.54 1.20 7.53
CA MET A 53 -1.11 1.95 6.42
C MET A 53 -1.95 3.11 6.97
N THR A 54 -1.74 4.31 6.44
CA THR A 54 -2.51 5.52 6.81
C THR A 54 -2.86 6.30 5.56
N VAL A 55 -4.15 6.56 5.36
CA VAL A 55 -4.62 7.43 4.27
C VAL A 55 -4.30 8.88 4.63
N LYS A 56 -3.41 9.50 3.86
CA LYS A 56 -2.96 10.88 4.09
C LYS A 56 -3.86 11.89 3.41
N GLU A 57 -4.30 11.59 2.20
CA GLU A 57 -5.23 12.42 1.42
C GLU A 57 -6.06 11.55 0.46
N VAL A 58 -7.23 12.04 0.07
CA VAL A 58 -8.09 11.44 -0.95
C VAL A 58 -8.62 12.52 -1.88
N GLY A 59 -8.95 12.14 -3.12
CA GLY A 59 -9.51 13.06 -4.11
C GLY A 59 -8.50 14.04 -4.71
N ILE A 60 -7.19 13.82 -4.50
CA ILE A 60 -6.14 14.69 -5.05
C ILE A 60 -5.90 14.41 -6.54
N THR A 61 -5.28 15.36 -7.21
CA THR A 61 -4.68 15.15 -8.55
C THR A 61 -3.18 14.87 -8.37
N LYS A 62 -2.66 13.88 -9.09
CA LYS A 62 -1.24 13.50 -9.08
C LYS A 62 -0.72 13.34 -10.50
N GLU A 63 0.38 14.02 -10.82
CA GLU A 63 1.12 13.77 -12.06
C GLU A 63 2.13 12.64 -11.86
N VAL A 64 2.14 11.67 -12.76
CA VAL A 64 3.10 10.56 -12.79
C VAL A 64 3.55 10.35 -14.23
N LYS A 65 4.86 10.41 -14.48
CA LYS A 65 5.47 10.26 -15.82
C LYS A 65 4.82 11.14 -16.90
N GLY A 66 4.47 12.39 -16.56
CA GLY A 66 3.85 13.35 -17.49
C GLY A 66 2.36 13.13 -17.76
N LYS A 67 1.72 12.16 -17.09
CA LYS A 67 0.28 11.93 -17.15
C LYS A 67 -0.37 12.37 -15.84
N SER A 68 -1.42 13.18 -15.94
CA SER A 68 -2.23 13.59 -14.78
C SER A 68 -3.27 12.54 -14.45
N TYR A 69 -3.41 12.23 -13.17
CA TYR A 69 -4.40 11.32 -12.62
C TYR A 69 -5.24 12.06 -11.59
N ASP A 70 -6.55 12.06 -11.78
CA ASP A 70 -7.51 12.66 -10.84
C ASP A 70 -8.10 11.62 -9.89
N ARG A 71 -8.70 12.09 -8.79
CA ARG A 71 -9.35 11.25 -7.77
C ARG A 71 -8.39 10.18 -7.23
N VAL A 72 -7.22 10.65 -6.80
CA VAL A 72 -6.15 9.81 -6.26
C VAL A 72 -6.26 9.75 -4.73
N ALA A 73 -6.04 8.57 -4.17
CA ALA A 73 -5.78 8.37 -2.76
C ALA A 73 -4.27 8.28 -2.54
N PHE A 74 -3.75 9.06 -1.58
CA PHE A 74 -2.38 8.96 -1.10
C PHE A 74 -2.37 8.24 0.24
N ILE A 75 -1.68 7.10 0.29
CA ILE A 75 -1.54 6.24 1.46
C ILE A 75 -0.06 6.16 1.81
N GLU A 76 0.27 6.43 3.07
CA GLU A 76 1.62 6.29 3.60
C GLU A 76 1.67 5.07 4.52
N ALA A 77 2.72 4.29 4.40
CA ALA A 77 2.91 3.02 5.07
C ALA A 77 4.19 3.08 5.89
N GLU A 78 4.06 3.10 7.21
CA GLU A 78 5.18 3.13 8.15
C GLU A 78 5.58 1.70 8.54
N SER A 79 6.84 1.34 8.33
CA SER A 79 7.36 0.05 8.78
C SER A 79 7.76 0.09 10.26
N LYS A 80 7.28 -0.88 11.04
CA LYS A 80 7.60 -1.08 12.45
C LYS A 80 8.10 -2.50 12.69
N LEU A 81 9.09 -2.65 13.54
CA LEU A 81 9.54 -3.97 14.02
C LEU A 81 8.98 -4.24 15.40
N LEU A 82 8.51 -5.46 15.64
CA LEU A 82 8.19 -5.95 16.97
C LEU A 82 9.46 -6.52 17.61
N MET A 83 10.00 -5.83 18.60
CA MET A 83 11.19 -6.24 19.34
C MET A 83 10.87 -6.33 20.83
N ASN A 84 10.98 -7.54 21.40
CA ASN A 84 10.71 -7.82 22.82
C ASN A 84 9.34 -7.27 23.29
N GLY A 85 8.32 -7.38 22.44
CA GLY A 85 6.96 -6.90 22.73
C GLY A 85 6.74 -5.40 22.47
N ASN A 86 7.77 -4.64 22.09
CA ASN A 86 7.66 -3.22 21.76
C ASN A 86 7.68 -3.01 20.24
N LEU A 87 6.81 -2.12 19.74
CA LEU A 87 6.85 -1.68 18.35
C LEU A 87 7.86 -0.54 18.20
N MET A 88 8.93 -0.79 17.45
CA MET A 88 9.93 0.20 17.13
C MET A 88 9.70 0.73 15.71
N PRO A 89 9.47 2.05 15.54
CA PRO A 89 9.35 2.63 14.21
C PRO A 89 10.71 2.60 13.51
N LEU A 90 10.71 2.21 12.24
CA LEU A 90 11.92 2.28 11.41
C LEU A 90 12.12 3.67 10.79
N ASN A 91 11.15 4.58 10.96
CA ASN A 91 11.11 5.90 10.31
C ASN A 91 11.32 5.82 8.78
N PHE A 92 10.93 4.69 8.20
CA PHE A 92 10.94 4.42 6.78
C PHE A 92 9.50 4.31 6.29
N PHE A 93 9.18 5.10 5.27
CA PHE A 93 7.81 5.25 4.79
C PHE A 93 7.74 4.87 3.32
N THR A 94 6.88 3.92 3.00
CA THR A 94 6.47 3.66 1.62
C THR A 94 5.19 4.43 1.35
N GLN A 95 5.12 5.05 0.18
CA GLN A 95 4.02 5.90 -0.23
C GLN A 95 3.37 5.30 -1.47
N TYR A 96 2.06 5.11 -1.41
CA TYR A 96 1.26 4.54 -2.47
C TYR A 96 0.23 5.56 -2.95
N TYR A 97 0.10 5.67 -4.27
CA TYR A 97 -0.89 6.52 -4.92
C TYR A 97 -1.81 5.64 -5.76
N TYR A 98 -3.09 5.61 -5.41
CA TYR A 98 -4.10 4.83 -6.13
C TYR A 98 -5.09 5.77 -6.82
N ALA A 99 -5.21 5.68 -8.14
CA ALA A 99 -6.19 6.44 -8.91
C ALA A 99 -7.48 5.64 -9.10
N GLN A 100 -8.63 6.28 -8.87
CA GLN A 100 -9.93 5.63 -9.01
C GLN A 100 -10.16 5.11 -10.43
N GLY A 101 -10.51 3.83 -10.57
CA GLY A 101 -10.74 3.16 -11.86
C GLY A 101 -9.47 2.74 -12.61
N ILE A 102 -8.29 2.99 -12.05
CA ILE A 102 -7.00 2.61 -12.65
C ILE A 102 -6.22 1.68 -11.71
N GLY A 103 -6.19 1.99 -10.41
CA GLY A 103 -5.40 1.25 -9.42
C GLY A 103 -4.11 1.97 -9.03
N LEU A 104 -3.07 1.22 -8.69
CA LEU A 104 -1.79 1.76 -8.24
C LEU A 104 -1.08 2.48 -9.39
N ILE A 105 -0.86 3.79 -9.24
CA ILE A 105 -0.20 4.64 -10.25
C ILE A 105 1.24 4.99 -9.89
N LEU A 106 1.59 4.97 -8.60
CA LEU A 106 2.93 5.25 -8.12
C LEU A 106 3.14 4.61 -6.75
N THR A 107 4.25 3.89 -6.61
CA THR A 107 4.88 3.60 -5.32
C THR A 107 6.18 4.37 -5.23
N THR A 108 6.45 4.98 -4.09
CA THR A 108 7.73 5.65 -3.81
C THR A 108 8.06 5.48 -2.33
N THR A 109 9.25 5.87 -1.88
CA THR A 109 9.57 5.87 -0.45
C THR A 109 10.12 7.22 -0.01
N SER A 110 10.22 7.41 1.30
CA SER A 110 10.89 8.57 1.90
C SER A 110 12.35 8.72 1.47
N MET A 111 12.97 7.70 0.86
CA MET A 111 14.33 7.73 0.32
C MET A 111 14.41 8.05 -1.18
N GLY A 112 13.27 8.25 -1.86
CA GLY A 112 13.21 8.78 -3.22
C GLY A 112 13.30 7.76 -4.35
N ASP A 113 13.24 6.45 -4.08
CA ASP A 113 12.97 5.46 -5.13
C ASP A 113 11.52 5.59 -5.63
N GLU A 114 11.29 5.27 -6.91
CA GLU A 114 9.96 5.33 -7.50
C GLU A 114 9.69 4.12 -8.41
N GLN A 115 8.46 3.64 -8.36
CA GLN A 115 7.88 2.65 -9.24
C GLN A 115 6.58 3.23 -9.79
N ALA A 116 6.67 3.87 -10.94
CA ALA A 116 5.56 4.51 -11.61
C ALA A 116 4.84 3.55 -12.57
N LEU A 117 3.52 3.68 -12.67
CA LEU A 117 2.73 3.03 -13.71
C LEU A 117 3.17 3.58 -15.08
N ILE A 118 3.59 2.68 -15.96
CA ILE A 118 4.08 3.04 -17.31
C ILE A 118 2.91 3.17 -18.28
N ASP A 119 2.00 2.19 -18.28
CA ASP A 119 0.85 2.16 -19.17
C ASP A 119 -0.29 1.32 -18.58
N TYR A 120 -1.51 1.56 -19.05
CA TYR A 120 -2.68 0.76 -18.70
C TYR A 120 -3.75 0.83 -19.81
N THR A 121 -4.58 -0.20 -19.89
CA THR A 121 -5.80 -0.19 -20.70
C THR A 121 -6.98 -0.52 -19.79
N ILE A 122 -8.06 0.25 -19.92
CA ILE A 122 -9.34 -0.04 -19.26
C ILE A 122 -10.25 -0.66 -20.33
N ALA A 123 -10.91 -1.75 -19.98
CA ALA A 123 -11.86 -2.44 -20.85
C ALA A 123 -13.22 -1.72 -20.88
#